data_AF-A0A937NLM7-F1
#
_entry.id   AF-A0A937NLM7-F1
#
_cell.length_a   1.000
_cell.length_b   1.000
_cell.length_c   1.000
_cell.angle_alpha   90.00
_cell.angle_beta   90.00
_cell.angle_gamma   90.00
#
_symmetry.space_group_name_H-M   'P 1'
#
loop_
_entity.id
_entity.type
_entity.pdbx_description
1 polymer ?
#
loop_
_entity_poly.entity_id
_entity_poly.type
_entity_poly.pdbx_seq_one_letter_code
_entity_poly.pdbx_strand_id
1 'polypeptide(L)'
;MKQMEVESEQPSKFERTLRDTYELFLKDYCRKRAEAYFGYYLRRMQVISPVEIEDELETHLSAEEFWDLFQLDLLITGQPRYQPDAPQVWLAVEISRVVDRHDVERAQRRAGHLSRAGYVSVPAVAGEQATEGAEALAREEGVLLVLGDRTSFWERALEQTLASTGG
;
A
#
# COMPACT_ATOMS: atom_id res chain seq x y z
N MET A 1 -43.75 16.84 -3.19
CA MET A 1 -42.95 15.61 -3.02
C MET A 1 -41.83 15.96 -2.06
N LYS A 2 -41.85 15.45 -0.82
CA LYS A 2 -40.94 15.89 0.26
C LYS A 2 -39.61 15.14 0.10
N GLN A 3 -38.49 15.87 0.00
CA GLN A 3 -37.16 15.29 0.10
C GLN A 3 -36.99 14.67 1.48
N MET A 4 -36.57 13.41 1.50
CA MET A 4 -36.21 12.67 2.70
C MET A 4 -34.72 12.92 2.89
N GLU A 5 -34.37 13.87 3.77
CA GLU A 5 -33.00 14.02 4.25
C GLU A 5 -32.64 12.73 4.99
N VAL A 6 -31.69 11.98 4.45
CA VAL A 6 -31.09 10.83 5.12
C VAL A 6 -30.16 11.41 6.18
N GLU A 7 -30.64 11.53 7.41
CA GLU A 7 -29.77 11.81 8.56
C GLU A 7 -28.76 10.66 8.68
N SER A 8 -27.47 10.97 8.52
CA SER A 8 -26.39 10.01 8.75
C SER A 8 -26.21 9.81 10.25
N GLU A 9 -26.85 8.76 10.77
CA GLU A 9 -26.70 8.36 12.17
C GLU A 9 -25.23 7.97 12.43
N GLN A 10 -24.62 8.61 13.44
CA GLN A 10 -23.23 8.34 13.80
C GLN A 10 -23.10 6.91 14.35
N PRO A 11 -22.09 6.13 13.92
CA PRO A 11 -21.95 4.74 14.33
C PRO A 11 -21.77 4.65 15.85
N SER A 12 -22.46 3.66 16.43
CA SER A 12 -22.39 3.35 17.85
C SER A 12 -20.94 3.03 18.28
N LYS A 13 -20.68 3.09 19.59
CA LYS A 13 -19.37 2.69 20.13
C LYS A 13 -19.03 1.23 19.77
N PHE A 14 -20.05 0.37 19.74
CA PHE A 14 -19.89 -1.04 19.39
C PHE A 14 -19.49 -1.23 17.92
N GLU A 15 -20.18 -0.57 16.99
CA GLU A 15 -19.87 -0.65 15.55
C GLU A 15 -18.47 -0.12 15.24
N ARG A 16 -18.06 0.97 15.90
CA ARG A 16 -16.68 1.47 15.79
C ARG A 16 -15.66 0.44 16.26
N THR A 17 -15.87 -0.15 17.43
CA THR A 17 -14.96 -1.17 17.98
C THR A 17 -14.87 -2.39 17.07
N LEU A 18 -15.99 -2.86 16.52
CA LEU A 18 -16.01 -3.98 15.57
C LEU A 18 -15.24 -3.65 14.29
N ARG A 19 -15.47 -2.46 13.73
CA ARG A 19 -14.74 -1.99 12.54
C ARG A 19 -13.24 -1.96 12.81
N ASP A 20 -12.81 -1.34 13.90
CA ASP A 20 -11.39 -1.19 14.21
C ASP A 20 -10.73 -2.56 14.47
N THR A 21 -11.46 -3.51 15.09
CA THR A 21 -11.01 -4.90 15.27
C THR A 21 -10.87 -5.63 13.93
N TYR A 22 -11.82 -5.41 13.02
CA TYR A 22 -11.79 -6.03 11.69
C TYR A 22 -10.62 -5.51 10.85
N GLU A 23 -10.35 -4.19 10.91
CA GLU A 23 -9.19 -3.58 10.24
C GLU A 23 -7.88 -4.20 10.75
N LEU A 24 -7.72 -4.38 12.07
CA LEU A 24 -6.55 -5.06 12.63
C LEU A 24 -6.42 -6.51 12.16
N PHE A 25 -7.53 -7.25 12.12
CA PHE A 25 -7.56 -8.61 11.59
C PHE A 25 -7.15 -8.65 10.11
N LEU A 26 -7.68 -7.74 9.28
CA LEU A 26 -7.40 -7.68 7.85
C LEU A 26 -5.91 -7.43 7.59
N LYS A 27 -5.30 -6.51 8.33
CA LYS A 27 -3.86 -6.20 8.26
C LYS A 27 -3.00 -7.43 8.57
N ASP A 28 -3.28 -8.10 9.69
CA ASP A 28 -2.56 -9.32 10.09
C ASP A 28 -2.79 -10.48 9.09
N TYR A 29 -4.02 -10.65 8.63
CA TYR A 29 -4.38 -11.67 7.65
C TYR A 29 -3.66 -11.47 6.32
N CYS A 30 -3.63 -10.23 5.82
CA CYS A 30 -2.92 -9.88 4.60
C CYS A 30 -1.41 -10.11 4.75
N ARG A 31 -0.80 -9.70 5.88
CA ARG A 31 0.62 -9.96 6.17
C ARG A 31 0.94 -11.45 6.16
N LYS A 32 0.12 -12.28 6.80
CA LYS A 32 0.28 -13.76 6.82
C LYS A 32 0.10 -14.40 5.44
N ARG A 33 -0.64 -13.75 4.55
CA ARG A 33 -0.94 -14.21 3.19
C ARG A 33 -0.22 -13.39 2.11
N ALA A 34 0.81 -12.63 2.46
CA ALA A 34 1.52 -11.77 1.51
C ALA A 34 1.95 -12.53 0.25
N GLU A 35 2.41 -13.78 0.40
CA GLU A 35 2.81 -14.63 -0.73
C GLU A 35 1.66 -14.94 -1.69
N ALA A 36 0.44 -15.09 -1.17
CA ALA A 36 -0.74 -15.36 -1.99
C ALA A 36 -1.16 -14.15 -2.83
N TYR A 37 -0.95 -12.94 -2.32
CA TYR A 37 -1.33 -11.69 -3.00
C TYR A 37 -0.23 -11.18 -3.94
N PHE A 38 1.03 -11.25 -3.50
CA PHE A 38 2.16 -10.59 -4.19
C PHE A 38 3.15 -11.58 -4.82
N GLY A 39 3.16 -12.86 -4.40
CA GLY A 39 4.12 -13.86 -4.86
C GLY A 39 3.99 -14.24 -6.34
N TYR A 40 2.82 -14.00 -6.96
CA TYR A 40 2.66 -14.09 -8.41
C TYR A 40 3.57 -13.08 -9.12
N TYR A 41 3.67 -11.85 -8.60
CA TYR A 41 4.42 -10.75 -9.23
C TYR A 41 5.89 -10.69 -8.79
N LEU A 42 6.21 -11.22 -7.61
CA LEU A 42 7.55 -11.16 -7.04
C LEU A 42 8.20 -12.54 -6.91
N ARG A 43 9.48 -12.63 -7.25
CA ARG A 43 10.38 -13.74 -6.90
C ARG A 43 11.22 -13.37 -5.70
N ARG A 44 11.62 -14.38 -4.91
CA ARG A 44 12.45 -14.23 -3.69
C ARG A 44 11.84 -13.17 -2.76
N MET A 45 10.52 -13.22 -2.61
CA MET A 45 9.76 -12.24 -1.86
C MET A 45 10.06 -12.37 -0.36
N GLN A 46 10.20 -11.24 0.32
CA GLN A 46 10.35 -11.16 1.77
C GLN A 46 9.44 -10.05 2.32
N VAL A 47 8.82 -10.30 3.48
CA VAL A 47 8.16 -9.28 4.27
C VAL A 47 9.19 -8.72 5.24
N ILE A 48 9.40 -7.41 5.20
CA ILE A 48 10.46 -6.71 5.95
C ILE A 48 9.81 -5.79 6.99
N SER A 49 10.39 -5.67 8.17
CA SER A 49 10.05 -4.58 9.10
C SER A 49 10.85 -3.33 8.74
N PRO A 50 10.26 -2.11 8.76
CA PRO A 50 11.03 -0.88 8.56
C PRO A 50 12.23 -0.72 9.51
N VAL A 51 12.20 -1.32 10.71
CA VAL A 51 13.33 -1.34 11.66
C VAL A 51 14.57 -2.04 11.06
N GLU A 52 14.37 -3.03 10.19
CA GLU A 52 15.48 -3.79 9.59
C GLU A 52 16.35 -2.96 8.65
N ILE A 53 15.87 -1.80 8.22
CA ILE A 53 16.56 -0.85 7.33
C ILE A 53 16.60 0.57 7.95
N GLU A 54 16.45 0.67 9.27
CA GLU A 54 16.35 1.95 10.00
C GLU A 54 17.60 2.82 9.81
N ASP A 55 18.79 2.22 9.91
CA ASP A 55 20.07 2.93 9.76
C ASP A 55 20.16 3.66 8.40
N GLU A 56 19.75 3.00 7.32
CA GLU A 56 19.70 3.63 5.99
C GLU A 56 18.62 4.71 5.92
N LEU A 57 17.43 4.45 6.47
CA LEU A 57 16.32 5.39 6.44
C LEU A 57 16.62 6.69 7.19
N GLU A 58 17.23 6.61 8.38
CA GLU A 58 17.57 7.77 9.21
C GLU A 58 18.57 8.73 8.53
N THR A 59 19.36 8.23 7.56
CA THR A 59 20.29 9.09 6.81
C THR A 59 19.58 9.97 5.75
N HIS A 60 18.37 9.59 5.35
CA HIS A 60 17.63 10.20 4.25
C HIS A 60 16.30 10.84 4.68
N LEU A 61 15.75 10.42 5.81
CA LEU A 61 14.44 10.84 6.29
C LEU A 61 14.55 11.64 7.58
N SER A 62 13.69 12.66 7.70
CA SER A 62 13.44 13.30 8.99
C SER A 62 12.70 12.34 9.93
N ALA A 63 12.72 12.61 11.23
CA ALA A 63 12.01 11.82 12.23
C ALA A 63 10.50 11.71 11.97
N GLU A 64 9.88 12.76 11.41
CA GLU A 64 8.45 12.76 11.05
C GLU A 64 8.16 11.82 9.87
N GLU A 65 9.01 11.86 8.84
CA GLU A 65 8.86 11.00 7.65
C GLU A 65 9.16 9.54 7.98
N PHE A 66 10.16 9.29 8.84
CA PHE A 66 10.45 7.97 9.36
C PHE A 66 9.27 7.44 10.20
N TRP A 67 8.70 8.28 11.07
CA TRP A 67 7.51 7.92 11.84
C TRP A 67 6.31 7.60 10.92
N ASP A 68 6.08 8.39 9.88
CA ASP A 68 5.00 8.11 8.91
C ASP A 68 5.24 6.78 8.17
N LEU A 69 6.48 6.48 7.76
CA LEU A 69 6.84 5.19 7.16
C LEU A 69 6.67 4.03 8.15
N PHE A 70 6.91 4.26 9.44
CA PHE A 70 6.70 3.27 10.50
C PHE A 70 5.22 2.86 10.66
N GLN A 71 4.30 3.72 10.22
CA GLN A 71 2.85 3.45 10.20
C GLN A 71 2.41 2.68 8.94
N LEU A 72 3.34 2.20 8.11
CA LEU A 72 3.04 1.35 6.97
C LEU A 72 2.50 -0.01 7.44
N ASP A 73 1.44 -0.51 6.80
CA ASP A 73 0.82 -1.77 7.20
C ASP A 73 1.67 -2.99 6.79
N LEU A 74 2.32 -2.92 5.63
CA LEU A 74 3.15 -4.00 5.12
C LEU A 74 4.24 -3.49 4.17
N LEU A 75 5.49 -3.87 4.45
CA LEU A 75 6.63 -3.64 3.57
C LEU A 75 7.09 -4.98 2.99
N ILE A 76 7.19 -5.05 1.66
CA ILE A 76 7.61 -6.26 0.94
C ILE A 76 8.77 -5.92 0.04
N THR A 77 9.75 -6.81 -0.07
CA THR A 77 10.78 -6.72 -1.11
C THR A 77 10.85 -7.97 -1.97
N GLY A 78 11.27 -7.84 -3.22
CA GLY A 78 11.45 -8.96 -4.14
C GLY A 78 11.86 -8.53 -5.53
N GLN A 79 12.16 -9.50 -6.39
CA GLN A 79 12.49 -9.26 -7.79
C GLN A 79 11.23 -9.38 -8.66
N PRO A 80 10.94 -8.42 -9.56
CA PRO A 80 9.84 -8.55 -10.52
C PRO A 80 9.94 -9.86 -11.32
N ARG A 81 8.93 -10.73 -11.16
CA ARG A 81 8.96 -12.11 -11.70
C ARG A 81 9.04 -12.16 -13.22
N TYR A 82 8.34 -11.24 -13.88
CA TYR A 82 8.14 -11.20 -15.32
C TYR A 82 8.95 -10.10 -16.01
N GLN A 83 9.83 -9.42 -15.27
CA GLN A 83 10.81 -8.46 -15.79
C GLN A 83 12.15 -8.73 -15.09
N PRO A 84 12.87 -9.81 -15.47
CA PRO A 84 14.05 -10.26 -14.73
C PRO A 84 15.23 -9.29 -14.76
N ASP A 85 15.24 -8.35 -15.72
CA ASP A 85 16.25 -7.30 -15.83
C ASP A 85 15.93 -6.08 -14.94
N ALA A 86 14.72 -6.00 -14.39
CA ALA A 86 14.36 -4.96 -13.43
C ALA A 86 15.04 -5.22 -12.08
N PRO A 87 15.45 -4.15 -11.36
CA PRO A 87 16.04 -4.28 -10.04
C PRO A 87 15.06 -4.87 -9.02
N GLN A 88 15.59 -5.25 -7.86
CA GLN A 88 14.75 -5.56 -6.70
C GLN A 88 13.90 -4.34 -6.35
N VAL A 89 12.61 -4.56 -6.08
CA VAL A 89 11.64 -3.53 -5.73
C VAL A 89 11.14 -3.69 -4.31
N TRP A 90 10.60 -2.60 -3.76
CA TRP A 90 10.03 -2.53 -2.43
C TRP A 90 8.57 -2.05 -2.51
N LEU A 91 7.62 -2.89 -2.11
CA LEU A 91 6.21 -2.51 -2.07
C LEU A 91 5.90 -1.84 -0.74
N ALA A 92 5.45 -0.58 -0.79
CA ALA A 92 4.87 0.12 0.36
C ALA A 92 3.36 -0.07 0.35
N VAL A 93 2.84 -0.98 1.18
CA VAL A 93 1.44 -1.41 1.13
C VAL A 93 0.63 -0.79 2.27
N GLU A 94 -0.46 -0.09 1.92
CA GLU A 94 -1.55 0.28 2.82
C GLU A 94 -2.70 -0.72 2.74
N ILE A 95 -3.32 -1.02 3.89
CA ILE A 95 -4.39 -2.01 3.95
C ILE A 95 -5.61 -1.40 4.64
N SER A 96 -6.75 -1.49 3.96
CA SER A 96 -8.04 -1.08 4.50
C SER A 96 -9.15 -1.99 4.00
N ARG A 97 -10.26 -2.09 4.75
CA ARG A 97 -11.41 -2.88 4.27
C ARG A 97 -11.98 -2.31 2.96
N VAL A 98 -12.15 -1.00 2.91
CA VAL A 98 -12.60 -0.25 1.74
C VAL A 98 -11.54 0.80 1.42
N VAL A 99 -10.79 0.56 0.35
CA VAL A 99 -9.72 1.44 -0.11
C VAL A 99 -10.33 2.76 -0.60
N ASP A 100 -9.93 3.86 0.04
CA ASP A 100 -10.29 5.21 -0.37
C ASP A 100 -9.10 6.00 -0.93
N ARG A 101 -9.32 7.26 -1.29
CA ARG A 101 -8.25 8.11 -1.84
C ARG A 101 -7.12 8.36 -0.84
N HIS A 102 -7.43 8.43 0.45
CA HIS A 102 -6.42 8.64 1.48
C HIS A 102 -5.51 7.44 1.64
N ASP A 103 -6.03 6.21 1.48
CA ASP A 103 -5.18 5.02 1.43
C ASP A 103 -4.16 5.08 0.29
N VAL A 104 -4.59 5.52 -0.89
CA VAL A 104 -3.72 5.68 -2.07
C VAL A 104 -2.67 6.77 -1.82
N GLU A 105 -3.08 7.93 -1.30
CA GLU A 105 -2.17 9.04 -0.97
C GLU A 105 -1.14 8.64 0.10
N ARG A 106 -1.53 7.84 1.10
CA ARG A 106 -0.62 7.29 2.12
C ARG A 106 0.40 6.34 1.49
N ALA A 107 -0.04 5.42 0.64
CA ALA A 107 0.85 4.50 -0.06
C ALA A 107 1.87 5.23 -0.93
N GLN A 108 1.44 6.22 -1.71
CA GLN A 108 2.33 7.05 -2.53
C GLN A 108 3.35 7.81 -1.70
N ARG A 109 2.89 8.49 -0.64
CA ARG A 109 3.79 9.29 0.21
C ARG A 109 4.86 8.42 0.86
N ARG A 110 4.49 7.25 1.39
CA ARG A 110 5.40 6.31 2.06
C ARG A 110 6.34 5.61 1.08
N ALA A 111 5.87 5.26 -0.12
CA ALA A 111 6.75 4.84 -1.21
C ALA A 111 7.75 5.95 -1.57
N GLY A 112 7.32 7.21 -1.59
CA GLY A 112 8.19 8.37 -1.82
C GLY A 112 9.28 8.54 -0.74
N HIS A 113 8.98 8.22 0.53
CA HIS A 113 9.99 8.18 1.59
C HIS A 113 11.05 7.12 1.30
N LEU A 114 10.64 5.89 0.97
CA LEU A 114 11.56 4.81 0.59
C LEU A 114 12.39 5.17 -0.65
N SER A 115 11.77 5.78 -1.67
CA SER A 115 12.47 6.19 -2.89
C SER A 115 13.56 7.23 -2.62
N ARG A 116 13.31 8.22 -1.74
CA ARG A 116 14.34 9.19 -1.35
C ARG A 116 15.48 8.57 -0.52
N ALA A 117 15.21 7.44 0.12
CA ALA A 117 16.23 6.62 0.78
C ALA A 117 16.96 5.65 -0.17
N GLY A 118 16.72 5.76 -1.48
CA GLY A 118 17.44 4.99 -2.52
C GLY A 118 16.81 3.64 -2.86
N TYR A 119 15.63 3.31 -2.32
CA TYR A 119 14.93 2.07 -2.66
C TYR A 119 14.04 2.24 -3.90
N VAL A 120 14.03 1.26 -4.80
CA VAL A 120 13.09 1.24 -5.93
C VAL A 120 11.70 0.87 -5.39
N SER A 121 10.92 1.88 -4.98
CA SER A 121 9.67 1.66 -4.25
C SER A 121 8.41 1.77 -5.12
N VAL A 122 7.53 0.78 -5.03
CA VAL A 122 6.24 0.74 -5.70
C VAL A 122 5.14 0.96 -4.64
N PRO A 123 4.32 2.02 -4.76
CA PRO A 123 3.18 2.21 -3.87
C PRO A 123 2.10 1.16 -4.15
N ALA A 124 1.49 0.64 -3.08
CA ALA A 124 0.44 -0.36 -3.17
C ALA A 124 -0.66 -0.14 -2.12
N VAL A 125 -1.87 -0.54 -2.49
CA VAL A 125 -3.03 -0.57 -1.60
C VAL A 125 -3.68 -1.95 -1.70
N ALA A 126 -4.17 -2.48 -0.58
CA ALA A 126 -4.87 -3.74 -0.52
C ALA A 126 -6.15 -3.65 0.32
N GLY A 127 -7.20 -4.35 -0.11
CA GLY A 127 -8.47 -4.37 0.60
C GLY A 127 -9.48 -5.35 0.04
N GLU A 128 -10.73 -5.23 0.47
CA GLU A 128 -11.84 -6.04 -0.06
C GLU A 128 -12.58 -5.31 -1.19
N GLN A 129 -12.66 -3.99 -1.07
CA GLN A 129 -13.32 -3.10 -2.01
C GLN A 129 -12.47 -1.83 -2.18
N ALA A 130 -12.72 -1.10 -3.26
CA ALA A 130 -12.20 0.24 -3.45
C ALA A 130 -13.35 1.18 -3.82
N THR A 131 -13.24 2.43 -3.38
CA THR A 131 -14.10 3.50 -3.89
C THR A 131 -13.72 3.82 -5.34
N GLU A 132 -14.66 4.34 -6.15
CA GLU A 132 -14.37 4.78 -7.51
C GLU A 132 -13.24 5.82 -7.55
N GLY A 133 -13.19 6.71 -6.55
CA GLY A 133 -12.14 7.71 -6.41
C GLY A 133 -10.76 7.09 -6.14
N ALA A 134 -10.70 6.03 -5.35
CA ALA A 134 -9.45 5.30 -5.09
C ALA A 134 -8.96 4.56 -6.34
N GLU A 135 -9.86 3.87 -7.07
CA GLU A 135 -9.49 3.17 -8.30
C GLU A 135 -9.00 4.13 -9.39
N ALA A 136 -9.66 5.29 -9.54
CA ALA A 136 -9.26 6.32 -10.49
C ALA A 136 -7.88 6.87 -10.14
N LEU A 137 -7.67 7.25 -8.88
CA LEU A 137 -6.40 7.79 -8.41
C LEU A 137 -5.28 6.76 -8.52
N ALA A 138 -5.50 5.52 -8.07
CA ALA A 138 -4.51 4.46 -8.16
C ALA A 138 -4.10 4.16 -9.62
N ARG A 139 -5.06 4.20 -10.54
CA ARG A 139 -4.77 4.07 -11.98
C ARG A 139 -3.93 5.23 -12.48
N GLU A 140 -4.32 6.46 -12.19
CA GLU A 140 -3.63 7.68 -12.66
C GLU A 140 -2.17 7.70 -12.20
N GLU A 141 -1.99 7.50 -10.89
CA GLU A 141 -0.76 7.66 -10.12
C GLU A 141 0.12 6.40 -10.06
N GLY A 142 -0.27 5.32 -10.74
CA GLY A 142 0.51 4.08 -10.80
C GLY A 142 0.68 3.41 -9.43
N VAL A 143 -0.43 3.26 -8.70
CA VAL A 143 -0.47 2.52 -7.43
C VAL A 143 -1.03 1.13 -7.69
N LEU A 144 -0.31 0.11 -7.23
CA LEU A 144 -0.75 -1.28 -7.28
C LEU A 144 -2.01 -1.45 -6.43
N LEU A 145 -3.09 -1.97 -7.02
CA LEU A 145 -4.34 -2.22 -6.32
C LEU A 145 -4.61 -3.71 -6.19
N VAL A 146 -4.73 -4.22 -4.96
CA VAL A 146 -5.03 -5.63 -4.66
C VAL A 146 -6.37 -5.73 -3.94
N LEU A 147 -7.38 -6.29 -4.59
CA LEU A 147 -8.72 -6.49 -4.04
C LEU A 147 -9.08 -7.97 -4.02
N GLY A 148 -8.94 -8.62 -2.86
CA GLY A 148 -9.12 -10.06 -2.73
C GLY A 148 -8.19 -10.82 -3.69
N ASP A 149 -8.75 -11.59 -4.61
CA ASP A 149 -8.01 -12.35 -5.63
C ASP A 149 -7.69 -11.56 -6.91
N ARG A 150 -8.13 -10.30 -6.99
CA ARG A 150 -7.90 -9.43 -8.16
C ARG A 150 -6.78 -8.46 -7.88
N THR A 151 -5.84 -8.39 -8.81
CA THR A 151 -4.77 -7.39 -8.79
C THR A 151 -4.84 -6.55 -10.06
N SER A 152 -4.68 -5.24 -9.89
CA SER A 152 -4.76 -4.24 -10.96
C SER A 152 -3.54 -3.34 -10.94
N PHE A 153 -3.16 -2.85 -12.13
CA PHE A 153 -2.15 -1.80 -12.34
C PHE A 153 -0.70 -2.16 -11.98
N TRP A 154 -0.36 -3.44 -11.81
CA TRP A 154 1.01 -3.87 -11.53
C TRP A 154 2.02 -3.34 -12.56
N GLU A 155 1.78 -3.58 -13.85
CA GLU A 155 2.71 -3.20 -14.91
C GLU A 155 2.94 -1.69 -14.93
N ARG A 156 1.85 -0.92 -14.82
CA ARG A 156 1.91 0.54 -14.78
C ARG A 156 2.66 1.06 -13.55
N ALA A 157 2.37 0.50 -12.38
CA ALA A 157 3.02 0.90 -11.13
C ALA A 157 4.54 0.63 -11.20
N LEU A 158 4.92 -0.55 -11.70
CA LEU A 158 6.32 -0.90 -11.90
C LEU A 158 7.02 0.01 -12.91
N GLU A 159 6.41 0.24 -14.08
CA GLU A 159 6.96 1.11 -15.12
C GLU A 159 7.19 2.54 -14.62
N GLN A 160 6.22 3.12 -13.90
CA GLN A 160 6.35 4.46 -13.34
C GLN A 160 7.46 4.53 -12.28
N THR A 161 7.52 3.57 -11.35
CA THR A 161 8.59 3.49 -10.35
C THR A 161 9.98 3.41 -11.00
N LEU A 162 10.14 2.57 -12.04
CA LEU A 162 11.42 2.42 -12.73
C LEU A 162 11.80 3.68 -13.52
N ALA A 163 10.83 4.36 -14.12
CA ALA A 163 11.06 5.63 -14.81
C ALA A 163 11.49 6.75 -13.85
N SER A 164 10.96 6.77 -12.62
CA SER A 164 11.33 7.77 -11.60
C SER A 164 12.68 7.52 -10.94
N THR A 165 13.21 6.28 -11.00
CA THR A 165 14.49 5.91 -10.38
C THR A 165 15.69 6.10 -11.33
N GLY A 166 15.44 6.22 -12.64
CA GLY A 166 16.48 6.36 -13.67
C GLY A 166 16.89 7.81 -14.01
N GLY A 167 16.58 8.78 -13.15
CA GLY A 167 16.88 10.21 -13.32
C GLY A 167 18.08 10.69 -12.52
#